data_AF-A0A5C4JX44-F1
#
_entry.id   AF-A0A5C4JX44-F1
#
_cell.length_a   1.000
_cell.length_b   1.000
_cell.length_c   1.000
_cell.angle_alpha   90.00
_cell.angle_beta   90.00
_cell.angle_gamma   90.00
#
_symmetry.space_group_name_H-M   'P 1'
#
loop_
_entity.id
_entity.type
_entity.pdbx_description
1 polymer ?
#
loop_
_entity_poly.entity_id
_entity_poly.type
_entity_poly.pdbx_seq_one_letter_code
_entity_poly.pdbx_strand_id
1 'polypeptide(L)'
;MFEENRTDDAGNEQEIRLPPDLPDNGHDSDHPSIWMPFSVFIDGQELEGVGISLVAAYVGGWGGADLAGRDLIARFSFQFDGYSIVLPIEVRAGLEDRRSGAYKLVFLDPTGPHLAHLRYMMNAYLAGDLIEINEVLRIPPEYKKKSKVLEPPKPPTVKERLRKVFGLLWVGALTVALIALTVWTIHYHIFVHKVPGLATVTPAGLPLTAPEAGQIAYVDSQAPEGGVVFSLQSARGGVLNFSNPCNCDIMLTSNGTVGATVLPGTPIAYVKTGDAGPTIKVVMPDDLSKMLLFGAEAEARLPDGQTLPLTVVDVKAEEGGSGSRSIVSLSAPSGALGAGDIGKTVALTVTSKPYANLLTRIRAMLPFSGRAQSLSQRANDWPLIGNAFAGTVEEHGQ
;
A
#
# COMPACT_ATOMS: atom_id res chain seq x y z
N MET A 1 -49.02 25.38 25.14
CA MET A 1 -49.04 25.05 26.60
C MET A 1 -48.39 23.68 26.72
N PHE A 2 -47.39 23.56 27.62
CA PHE A 2 -46.35 22.52 27.73
C PHE A 2 -45.08 22.75 26.89
N GLU A 3 -44.31 23.75 27.33
CA GLU A 3 -42.84 23.81 27.23
C GLU A 3 -42.26 22.99 28.39
N GLU A 4 -41.52 21.92 28.08
CA GLU A 4 -40.61 21.29 29.04
C GLU A 4 -39.19 21.43 28.51
N ASN A 5 -38.46 22.37 29.11
CA ASN A 5 -37.11 22.75 28.77
C ASN A 5 -36.14 21.85 29.54
N ARG A 6 -35.43 20.95 28.84
CA ARG A 6 -34.33 20.16 29.41
C ARG A 6 -33.03 20.61 28.76
N THR A 7 -32.30 21.44 29.47
CA THR A 7 -30.93 21.86 29.14
C THR A 7 -29.94 20.79 29.55
N ASP A 8 -29.24 20.21 28.57
CA ASP A 8 -28.05 19.39 28.78
C ASP A 8 -26.80 20.21 28.42
N ASP A 9 -25.82 20.17 29.31
CA ASP A 9 -24.54 20.90 29.33
C ASP A 9 -23.59 20.45 28.20
N ALA A 10 -23.76 20.99 26.99
CA ALA A 10 -22.70 21.12 25.98
C ALA A 10 -23.27 21.93 24.81
N GLY A 11 -22.88 23.20 24.69
CA GLY A 11 -23.37 24.14 23.68
C GLY A 11 -22.97 23.77 22.23
N ASN A 12 -23.65 22.78 21.67
CA ASN A 12 -23.70 22.56 20.24
C ASN A 12 -25.17 22.35 19.85
N GLU A 13 -25.82 23.43 19.43
CA GLU A 13 -27.12 23.39 18.79
C GLU A 13 -26.99 22.58 17.50
N GLN A 14 -27.20 21.26 17.57
CA GLN A 14 -27.57 20.50 16.39
C GLN A 14 -28.98 20.95 16.03
N GLU A 15 -29.05 21.95 15.16
CA GLU A 15 -30.24 22.29 14.39
C GLU A 15 -30.73 21.00 13.73
N ILE A 16 -31.77 20.39 14.32
CA ILE A 16 -32.52 19.31 13.70
C ILE A 16 -33.16 19.95 12.47
N ARG A 17 -32.46 19.91 11.33
CA ARG A 17 -33.03 20.30 10.04
C ARG A 17 -34.26 19.43 9.85
N LEU A 18 -35.45 20.02 9.98
CA LEU A 18 -36.67 19.41 9.48
C LEU A 18 -36.42 19.05 8.01
N PRO A 19 -36.88 17.87 7.54
CA PRO A 19 -36.75 17.51 6.15
C PRO A 19 -37.36 18.63 5.29
N PRO A 20 -36.72 19.01 4.17
CA PRO A 20 -37.33 19.96 3.25
C PRO A 20 -38.72 19.42 2.86
N ASP A 21 -39.73 20.29 2.82
CA ASP A 21 -41.05 19.93 2.31
C ASP A 21 -40.85 19.24 0.95
N LEU A 22 -41.18 17.95 0.90
CA LEU A 22 -40.95 17.13 -0.29
C LEU A 22 -41.75 17.76 -1.43
N PRO A 23 -41.13 18.08 -2.57
CA PRO A 23 -41.84 18.67 -3.70
C PRO A 23 -42.96 17.74 -4.17
N ASP A 24 -44.15 18.32 -4.36
CA ASP A 24 -45.34 17.61 -4.83
C ASP A 24 -45.06 16.94 -6.18
N ASN A 25 -45.44 15.67 -6.31
CA ASN A 25 -44.94 14.83 -7.37
C ASN A 25 -45.62 15.03 -8.73
N GLY A 26 -46.70 15.82 -8.79
CA GLY A 26 -47.40 16.20 -10.03
C GLY A 26 -47.91 15.03 -10.88
N HIS A 27 -47.75 13.81 -10.38
CA HIS A 27 -48.28 12.56 -10.89
C HIS A 27 -49.23 12.06 -9.82
N ASP A 28 -50.51 11.99 -10.18
CA ASP A 28 -51.61 11.46 -9.39
C ASP A 28 -51.17 10.36 -8.42
N SER A 29 -51.32 10.64 -7.12
CA SER A 29 -51.58 9.78 -5.94
C SER A 29 -50.90 8.40 -5.75
N ASP A 30 -50.28 7.79 -6.75
CA ASP A 30 -50.07 6.35 -6.79
C ASP A 30 -48.65 5.94 -6.34
N HIS A 31 -47.69 6.88 -6.36
CA HIS A 31 -46.30 6.64 -5.97
C HIS A 31 -45.75 7.76 -5.07
N PRO A 32 -45.98 7.69 -3.74
CA PRO A 32 -45.55 8.75 -2.83
C PRO A 32 -44.02 8.89 -2.84
N SER A 33 -43.57 10.15 -2.89
CA SER A 33 -42.16 10.49 -2.68
C SER A 33 -41.82 10.35 -1.20
N ILE A 34 -40.67 9.74 -0.92
CA ILE A 34 -40.14 9.62 0.44
C ILE A 34 -38.80 10.32 0.52
N TRP A 35 -38.49 10.84 1.70
CA TRP A 35 -37.14 11.32 2.00
C TRP A 35 -36.24 10.11 2.28
N MET A 36 -35.16 9.99 1.52
CA MET A 36 -34.09 9.00 1.70
C MET A 36 -32.79 9.69 1.27
N PRO A 37 -31.67 9.54 1.99
CA PRO A 37 -30.40 10.11 1.57
C PRO A 37 -29.85 9.36 0.36
N PHE A 38 -29.63 10.08 -0.75
CA PHE A 38 -28.93 9.58 -1.93
C PHE A 38 -28.17 10.72 -2.61
N SER A 39 -27.15 10.39 -3.39
CA SER A 39 -26.54 11.32 -4.33
C SER A 39 -26.68 10.81 -5.76
N VAL A 40 -26.70 11.74 -6.72
CA VAL A 40 -26.86 11.40 -8.14
C VAL A 40 -25.71 11.96 -8.92
N PHE A 41 -25.02 11.09 -9.67
CA PHE A 41 -23.95 11.50 -10.57
C PHE A 41 -24.46 11.55 -12.01
N ILE A 42 -24.40 12.74 -12.62
CA ILE A 42 -24.77 13.00 -14.02
C ILE A 42 -23.64 13.83 -14.65
N ASP A 43 -23.10 13.39 -15.78
CA ASP A 43 -22.09 14.13 -16.55
C ASP A 43 -20.90 14.67 -15.73
N GLY A 44 -20.48 13.91 -14.71
CA GLY A 44 -19.37 14.27 -13.82
C GLY A 44 -19.73 15.25 -12.70
N GLN A 45 -20.99 15.66 -12.59
CA GLN A 45 -21.51 16.46 -11.49
C GLN A 45 -22.25 15.56 -10.48
N GLU A 46 -22.02 15.81 -9.19
CA GLU A 46 -22.75 15.19 -8.10
C GLU A 46 -23.87 16.14 -7.64
N LEU A 47 -25.10 15.62 -7.61
CA LEU A 47 -26.30 16.31 -7.15
C LEU A 47 -26.82 15.63 -5.88
N GLU A 48 -27.33 16.42 -4.94
CA GLU A 48 -27.84 15.92 -3.67
C GLU A 48 -29.31 15.50 -3.80
N GLY A 49 -29.65 14.32 -3.33
CA GLY A 49 -31.01 13.80 -3.33
C GLY A 49 -31.87 14.45 -2.25
N VAL A 50 -32.99 15.04 -2.66
CA VAL A 50 -33.98 15.67 -1.76
C VAL A 50 -35.16 14.74 -1.49
N GLY A 51 -35.53 13.90 -2.46
CA GLY A 51 -36.60 12.93 -2.32
C GLY A 51 -36.65 11.95 -3.47
N ILE A 52 -37.14 10.74 -3.22
CA ILE A 52 -37.22 9.67 -4.22
C ILE A 52 -38.59 9.01 -4.21
N SER A 53 -39.09 8.69 -5.41
CA SER A 53 -40.29 7.91 -5.68
C SER A 53 -39.93 6.74 -6.60
N LEU A 54 -40.88 5.85 -6.87
CA LEU A 54 -40.71 4.75 -7.83
C LEU A 54 -40.60 5.20 -9.28
N VAL A 55 -41.05 6.41 -9.60
CA VAL A 55 -41.15 6.94 -10.98
C VAL A 55 -40.33 8.21 -11.21
N ALA A 56 -39.87 8.85 -10.13
CA ALA A 56 -39.09 10.07 -10.22
C ALA A 56 -38.18 10.25 -8.99
N ALA A 57 -37.14 11.06 -9.15
CA ALA A 57 -36.33 11.54 -8.05
C ALA A 57 -36.18 13.06 -8.12
N TYR A 58 -36.01 13.68 -6.96
CA TYR A 58 -35.82 15.12 -6.78
C TYR A 58 -34.42 15.35 -6.29
N VAL A 59 -33.68 16.17 -7.02
CA VAL A 59 -32.30 16.51 -6.69
C VAL A 59 -32.13 18.01 -6.57
N GLY A 60 -31.42 18.41 -5.53
CA GLY A 60 -30.98 19.76 -5.27
C GLY A 60 -29.50 19.92 -5.59
N GLY A 61 -29.10 21.12 -5.99
CA GLY A 61 -27.72 21.45 -6.29
C GLY A 61 -27.61 22.38 -7.48
N TRP A 62 -26.53 23.16 -7.53
CA TRP A 62 -26.22 24.00 -8.68
C TRP A 62 -25.72 23.14 -9.84
N GLY A 63 -26.63 22.41 -10.49
CA GLY A 63 -26.42 21.83 -11.81
C GLY A 63 -26.76 22.91 -12.83
N GLY A 64 -25.81 23.28 -13.70
CA GLY A 64 -26.04 24.31 -14.73
C GLY A 64 -27.31 24.02 -15.55
N ALA A 65 -27.97 25.07 -16.04
CA ALA A 65 -29.27 25.04 -16.74
C ALA A 65 -29.33 24.19 -18.04
N ASP A 66 -28.31 23.37 -18.31
CA ASP A 66 -28.13 22.58 -19.54
C ASP A 66 -28.66 21.14 -19.43
N LEU A 67 -29.10 20.69 -18.25
CA LEU A 67 -29.62 19.32 -18.05
C LEU A 67 -31.09 19.17 -18.46
N ALA A 68 -31.85 20.25 -18.52
CA ALA A 68 -33.30 20.20 -18.73
C ALA A 68 -33.68 19.69 -20.14
N GLY A 69 -34.60 18.73 -20.19
CA GLY A 69 -35.19 18.18 -21.41
C GLY A 69 -34.37 17.07 -22.09
N ARG A 70 -33.25 16.64 -21.50
CA ARG A 70 -32.40 15.57 -22.05
C ARG A 70 -32.67 14.23 -21.38
N ASP A 71 -32.56 13.16 -22.18
CA ASP A 71 -32.52 11.78 -21.72
C ASP A 71 -31.07 11.41 -21.41
N LEU A 72 -30.81 10.97 -20.18
CA LEU A 72 -29.46 10.77 -19.66
C LEU A 72 -29.42 9.60 -18.68
N ILE A 73 -28.25 8.97 -18.52
CA ILE A 73 -28.05 7.90 -17.54
C ILE A 73 -27.54 8.53 -16.26
N ALA A 74 -28.39 8.54 -15.23
CA ALA A 74 -28.06 9.02 -13.90
C ALA A 74 -27.62 7.86 -13.00
N ARG A 75 -26.49 8.02 -12.30
CA ARG A 75 -26.03 7.02 -11.31
C ARG A 75 -26.47 7.44 -9.93
N PHE A 76 -27.49 6.77 -9.41
CA PHE A 76 -27.99 6.96 -8.06
C PHE A 76 -27.14 6.18 -7.07
N SER A 77 -26.56 6.87 -6.09
CA SER A 77 -25.73 6.31 -5.03
C SER A 77 -26.46 6.42 -3.69
N PHE A 78 -26.81 5.28 -3.12
CA PHE A 78 -27.41 5.18 -1.80
C PHE A 78 -26.35 4.73 -0.81
N GLN A 79 -26.09 5.55 0.21
CA GLN A 79 -25.06 5.28 1.20
C GLN A 79 -25.72 4.77 2.48
N PHE A 80 -25.34 3.56 2.89
CA PHE A 80 -25.75 2.93 4.14
C PHE A 80 -24.52 2.68 5.02
N ASP A 81 -24.74 2.35 6.30
CA ASP A 81 -23.62 2.04 7.19
C ASP A 81 -22.92 0.75 6.74
N GLY A 82 -21.67 0.87 6.29
CA GLY A 82 -20.82 -0.24 5.84
C GLY A 82 -20.97 -0.68 4.38
N TYR A 83 -21.90 -0.14 3.59
CA TYR A 83 -22.03 -0.45 2.15
C TYR A 83 -22.75 0.64 1.35
N SER A 84 -22.52 0.68 0.04
CA SER A 84 -23.25 1.57 -0.88
C SER A 84 -23.88 0.79 -2.03
N ILE A 85 -25.06 1.24 -2.46
CA ILE A 85 -25.77 0.68 -3.61
C ILE A 85 -25.76 1.74 -4.71
N VAL A 86 -25.26 1.37 -5.89
CA VAL A 86 -25.24 2.26 -7.06
C VAL A 86 -26.17 1.71 -8.14
N LEU A 87 -27.17 2.50 -8.54
CA LEU A 87 -28.15 2.15 -9.57
C LEU A 87 -28.01 3.11 -10.78
N PRO A 88 -27.59 2.62 -11.95
CA PRO A 88 -27.64 3.39 -13.18
C PRO A 88 -29.08 3.38 -13.74
N ILE A 89 -29.74 4.53 -13.80
CA ILE A 89 -31.13 4.65 -14.24
C ILE A 89 -31.19 5.67 -15.38
N GLU A 90 -31.88 5.32 -16.46
CA GLU A 90 -32.21 6.26 -17.54
C GLU A 90 -33.30 7.23 -17.08
N VAL A 91 -33.00 8.53 -17.15
CA VAL A 91 -33.88 9.58 -16.66
C VAL A 91 -34.02 10.71 -17.67
N ARG A 92 -35.18 11.36 -17.64
CA ARG A 92 -35.42 12.64 -18.28
C ARG A 92 -35.40 13.73 -17.23
N ALA A 93 -34.43 14.64 -17.32
CA ALA A 93 -34.32 15.75 -16.39
C ALA A 93 -35.29 16.88 -16.76
N GLY A 94 -36.14 17.27 -15.82
CA GLY A 94 -37.01 18.45 -15.89
C GLY A 94 -36.61 19.47 -14.85
N LEU A 95 -36.66 20.75 -15.20
CA LEU A 95 -36.43 21.83 -14.25
C LEU A 95 -37.74 22.08 -13.47
N GLU A 96 -37.72 21.83 -12.17
CA GLU A 96 -38.91 21.98 -11.31
C GLU A 96 -39.04 23.43 -10.82
N ASP A 97 -37.93 24.01 -10.33
CA ASP A 97 -37.89 25.39 -9.87
C ASP A 97 -36.61 26.12 -10.33
N ARG A 98 -36.81 27.19 -11.11
CA ARG A 98 -35.75 28.06 -11.63
C ARG A 98 -35.01 28.84 -10.54
N ARG A 99 -35.62 29.04 -9.36
CA ARG A 99 -35.05 29.86 -8.28
C ARG A 99 -34.18 29.05 -7.33
N SER A 100 -34.57 27.81 -7.00
CA SER A 100 -33.78 26.89 -6.16
C SER A 100 -32.80 26.02 -6.95
N GLY A 101 -32.93 25.92 -8.27
CA GLY A 101 -32.10 25.03 -9.09
C GLY A 101 -32.42 23.55 -8.89
N ALA A 102 -33.63 23.24 -8.37
CA ALA A 102 -34.08 21.87 -8.17
C ALA A 102 -34.48 21.22 -9.50
N TYR A 103 -34.01 19.98 -9.70
CA TYR A 103 -34.35 19.16 -10.86
C TYR A 103 -35.24 17.98 -10.45
N LYS A 104 -36.24 17.72 -11.28
CA LYS A 104 -37.04 16.49 -11.26
C LYS A 104 -36.49 15.53 -12.30
N LEU A 105 -35.99 14.39 -11.87
CA LEU A 105 -35.49 13.32 -12.73
C LEU A 105 -36.62 12.30 -12.90
N VAL A 106 -37.30 12.31 -14.05
CA VAL A 106 -38.36 11.34 -14.36
C VAL A 106 -37.73 10.08 -14.93
N PHE A 107 -38.02 8.92 -14.36
CA PHE A 107 -37.44 7.66 -14.81
C PHE A 107 -38.05 7.22 -16.14
N LEU A 108 -37.22 6.91 -17.13
CA LEU A 108 -37.65 6.40 -18.43
C LEU A 108 -37.94 4.90 -18.28
N ASP A 109 -39.15 4.45 -18.67
CA ASP A 109 -39.69 3.09 -18.49
C ASP A 109 -39.50 2.58 -17.04
N PRO A 110 -40.46 2.80 -16.13
CA PRO A 110 -40.23 2.99 -14.70
C PRO A 110 -39.01 2.22 -14.14
N THR A 111 -37.84 2.87 -14.11
CA THR A 111 -36.52 2.32 -13.68
C THR A 111 -36.00 1.05 -14.36
N GLY A 112 -36.65 0.56 -15.41
CA GLY A 112 -36.30 -0.62 -16.20
C GLY A 112 -36.04 -1.85 -15.31
N PRO A 113 -34.88 -2.52 -15.46
CA PRO A 113 -34.53 -3.69 -14.65
C PRO A 113 -34.29 -3.36 -13.16
N HIS A 114 -34.17 -2.08 -12.81
CA HIS A 114 -33.86 -1.63 -11.45
C HIS A 114 -35.10 -1.39 -10.58
N LEU A 115 -36.32 -1.48 -11.13
CA LEU A 115 -37.57 -1.27 -10.38
C LEU A 115 -37.68 -2.15 -9.14
N ALA A 116 -37.41 -3.46 -9.30
CA ALA A 116 -37.51 -4.39 -8.19
C ALA A 116 -36.52 -4.05 -7.07
N HIS A 117 -35.31 -3.61 -7.45
CA HIS A 117 -34.25 -3.22 -6.52
C HIS A 117 -34.59 -1.92 -5.78
N LEU A 118 -35.05 -0.89 -6.50
CA LEU A 118 -35.47 0.37 -5.91
C LEU A 118 -36.66 0.18 -4.97
N ARG A 119 -37.68 -0.58 -5.39
CA ARG A 119 -38.84 -0.88 -4.55
C ARG A 119 -38.46 -1.63 -3.28
N TYR A 120 -37.58 -2.62 -3.39
CA TYR A 120 -37.08 -3.35 -2.22
C TYR A 120 -36.38 -2.41 -1.24
N MET A 121 -35.47 -1.57 -1.74
CA MET A 121 -34.72 -0.62 -0.93
C MET A 121 -35.61 0.45 -0.27
N MET A 122 -36.55 1.02 -1.00
CA MET A 122 -37.53 1.97 -0.44
C MET A 122 -38.35 1.34 0.67
N ASN A 123 -38.84 0.11 0.48
CA ASN A 123 -39.60 -0.60 1.51
C ASN A 123 -38.73 -0.96 2.72
N ALA A 124 -37.49 -1.39 2.51
CA ALA A 124 -36.57 -1.72 3.59
C ALA A 124 -36.18 -0.48 4.41
N TYR A 125 -36.00 0.67 3.76
CA TYR A 125 -35.74 1.94 4.42
C TYR A 125 -36.95 2.41 5.24
N LEU A 126 -38.15 2.37 4.66
CA LEU A 126 -39.40 2.69 5.38
C LEU A 126 -39.67 1.75 6.56
N ALA A 127 -39.26 0.49 6.45
CA ALA A 127 -39.35 -0.49 7.53
C ALA A 127 -38.24 -0.35 8.59
N GLY A 128 -37.22 0.48 8.35
CA GLY A 128 -36.05 0.62 9.22
C GLY A 128 -35.08 -0.56 9.20
N ASP A 129 -35.26 -1.55 8.31
CA ASP A 129 -34.42 -2.77 8.21
C ASP A 129 -33.03 -2.48 7.61
N LEU A 130 -32.82 -1.27 7.06
CA LEU A 130 -31.63 -0.90 6.31
C LEU A 130 -30.57 -0.13 7.13
N ILE A 131 -30.80 0.10 8.43
CA ILE A 131 -29.94 0.93 9.31
C ILE A 131 -28.91 0.10 10.09
N GLU A 132 -29.03 -1.23 10.18
CA GLU A 132 -28.02 -2.07 10.85
C GLU A 132 -27.80 -3.37 10.07
N ILE A 133 -26.70 -3.46 9.29
CA ILE A 133 -26.09 -4.76 8.99
C ILE A 133 -24.87 -4.90 9.88
N ASN A 134 -25.10 -5.04 11.19
CA ASN A 134 -24.14 -5.65 12.10
C ASN A 134 -24.51 -7.10 12.48
N GLU A 135 -25.61 -7.65 11.93
CA GLU A 135 -25.91 -9.07 12.09
C GLU A 135 -26.37 -9.74 10.79
N VAL A 136 -25.56 -10.74 10.41
CA VAL A 136 -25.99 -12.02 9.82
C VAL A 136 -26.67 -11.95 8.44
N LEU A 137 -25.93 -12.44 7.45
CA LEU A 137 -26.44 -13.09 6.23
C LEU A 137 -27.79 -13.80 6.47
N ARG A 138 -28.91 -13.15 6.14
CA ARG A 138 -30.22 -13.79 6.08
C ARG A 138 -30.19 -14.79 4.92
N ILE A 139 -30.01 -16.06 5.26
CA ILE A 139 -30.31 -17.19 4.37
C ILE A 139 -31.80 -17.07 4.00
N PRO A 140 -32.19 -17.07 2.71
CA PRO A 140 -33.59 -17.02 2.33
C PRO A 140 -34.35 -18.19 2.99
N PRO A 141 -35.60 -18.01 3.44
CA PRO A 141 -36.31 -19.05 4.16
C PRO A 141 -36.48 -20.26 3.26
N GLU A 142 -35.78 -21.35 3.62
CA GLU A 142 -36.00 -22.66 3.02
C GLU A 142 -37.49 -23.01 3.13
N TYR A 143 -38.04 -23.45 2.00
CA TYR A 143 -39.36 -24.03 1.85
C TYR A 143 -39.75 -24.86 3.09
N LYS A 144 -40.81 -24.46 3.80
CA LYS A 144 -41.36 -25.19 4.97
C LYS A 144 -41.69 -26.63 4.56
N LYS A 145 -40.75 -27.54 4.78
CA LYS A 145 -41.00 -28.99 4.76
C LYS A 145 -41.80 -29.32 6.03
N LYS A 146 -43.00 -29.90 5.86
CA LYS A 146 -43.88 -30.34 6.95
C LYS A 146 -43.07 -30.99 8.08
N SER A 147 -43.25 -30.48 9.29
CA SER A 147 -42.68 -31.01 10.53
C SER A 147 -43.10 -32.47 10.70
N LYS A 148 -42.16 -33.38 10.46
CA LYS A 148 -42.26 -34.76 10.93
C LYS A 148 -41.97 -34.71 12.43
N VAL A 149 -42.87 -35.28 13.23
CA VAL A 149 -42.77 -35.44 14.68
C VAL A 149 -41.33 -35.79 15.07
N LEU A 150 -40.73 -35.00 15.97
CA LEU A 150 -39.37 -35.21 16.46
C LEU A 150 -39.31 -36.53 17.23
N GLU A 151 -38.63 -37.52 16.66
CA GLU A 151 -38.04 -38.61 17.46
C GLU A 151 -36.89 -38.03 18.29
N PRO A 152 -36.66 -38.54 19.52
CA PRO A 152 -35.58 -38.05 20.38
C PRO A 152 -34.21 -38.19 19.69
N PRO A 153 -33.29 -37.23 19.90
CA PRO A 153 -32.03 -37.17 19.15
C PRO A 153 -31.22 -38.44 19.37
N LYS A 154 -30.99 -39.20 18.29
CA LYS A 154 -30.06 -40.32 18.30
C LYS A 154 -28.67 -39.82 18.70
N PRO A 155 -27.94 -40.53 19.58
CA PRO A 155 -26.60 -40.12 19.98
C PRO A 155 -25.71 -40.02 18.73
N PRO A 156 -24.89 -38.95 18.61
CA PRO A 156 -24.14 -38.68 17.41
C PRO A 156 -23.22 -39.85 17.09
N THR A 157 -23.29 -40.32 15.84
CA THR A 157 -22.46 -41.44 15.38
C THR A 157 -21.01 -40.99 15.36
N VAL A 158 -20.06 -41.87 15.72
CA VAL A 158 -18.61 -41.57 15.78
C VAL A 158 -18.10 -40.89 14.49
N LYS A 159 -18.69 -41.24 13.34
CA LYS A 159 -18.43 -40.62 12.03
C LYS A 159 -18.81 -39.14 11.94
N GLU A 160 -19.88 -38.70 12.61
CA GLU A 160 -20.29 -37.28 12.66
C GLU A 160 -19.41 -36.45 13.59
N ARG A 161 -18.94 -37.04 14.71
CA ARG A 161 -17.95 -36.39 15.57
C ARG A 161 -16.62 -36.21 14.85
N LEU A 162 -16.16 -37.23 14.12
CA LEU A 162 -14.92 -37.16 13.35
C LEU A 162 -14.98 -36.09 12.24
N ARG A 163 -16.12 -35.97 11.53
CA ARG A 163 -16.32 -34.95 10.50
C ARG A 163 -16.28 -33.52 11.07
N LYS A 164 -16.85 -33.29 12.26
CA LYS A 164 -16.81 -31.99 12.93
C LYS A 164 -15.40 -31.60 13.38
N VAL A 165 -14.65 -32.56 13.95
CA VAL A 165 -13.25 -32.31 14.36
C VAL A 165 -12.35 -32.05 13.16
N PHE A 166 -12.52 -32.80 12.07
CA PHE A 166 -11.76 -32.59 10.84
C PHE A 166 -12.07 -31.24 10.18
N GLY A 167 -13.35 -30.85 10.15
CA GLY A 167 -13.76 -29.53 9.65
C GLY A 167 -13.15 -28.38 10.45
N LEU A 168 -13.12 -28.49 11.78
CA LEU A 168 -12.54 -27.45 12.65
C LEU A 168 -11.01 -27.34 12.46
N LEU A 169 -10.32 -28.49 12.38
CA LEU A 169 -8.87 -28.52 12.11
C LEU A 169 -8.55 -27.94 10.73
N TRP A 170 -9.37 -28.20 9.73
CA TRP A 170 -9.14 -27.69 8.38
C TRP A 170 -9.33 -26.18 8.29
N VAL A 171 -10.36 -25.64 8.95
CA VAL A 171 -10.54 -24.19 9.06
C VAL A 171 -9.35 -23.57 9.78
N GLY A 172 -8.92 -24.14 10.92
CA GLY A 172 -7.75 -23.65 11.65
C GLY A 172 -6.45 -23.68 10.84
N ALA A 173 -6.21 -24.75 10.07
CA ALA A 173 -5.05 -24.85 9.18
C ALA A 173 -5.10 -23.78 8.08
N LEU A 174 -6.27 -23.52 7.50
CA LEU A 174 -6.48 -22.48 6.49
C LEU A 174 -6.25 -21.07 7.06
N THR A 175 -6.70 -20.77 8.28
CA THR A 175 -6.44 -19.46 8.90
C THR A 175 -4.95 -19.25 9.14
N VAL A 176 -4.24 -20.27 9.63
CA VAL A 176 -2.78 -20.19 9.83
C VAL A 176 -2.06 -20.02 8.50
N ALA A 177 -2.47 -20.74 7.45
CA ALA A 177 -1.90 -20.59 6.11
C ALA A 177 -2.12 -19.18 5.55
N LEU A 178 -3.32 -18.61 5.74
CA LEU A 178 -3.62 -17.24 5.30
C LEU A 178 -2.74 -16.22 6.04
N ILE A 179 -2.59 -16.36 7.36
CA ILE A 179 -1.73 -15.49 8.16
C ILE A 179 -0.25 -15.62 7.73
N ALA A 180 0.22 -16.83 7.47
CA ALA A 180 1.58 -17.03 6.97
C ALA A 180 1.78 -16.37 5.60
N LEU A 181 0.78 -16.46 4.72
CA LEU A 181 0.82 -15.86 3.39
C LEU A 181 0.76 -14.34 3.44
N THR A 182 -0.03 -13.73 4.32
CA THR A 182 -0.03 -12.27 4.50
C THR A 182 1.29 -11.78 5.05
N VAL A 183 1.84 -12.44 6.09
CA VAL A 183 3.17 -12.11 6.65
C VAL A 183 4.26 -12.23 5.58
N TRP A 184 4.22 -13.29 4.77
CA TRP A 184 5.14 -13.48 3.64
C TRP A 184 5.03 -12.34 2.63
N THR A 185 3.81 -12.00 2.20
CA THR A 185 3.57 -10.95 1.19
C THR A 185 4.01 -9.57 1.68
N ILE A 186 3.73 -9.25 2.95
CA ILE A 186 4.19 -8.01 3.60
C ILE A 186 5.72 -7.94 3.63
N HIS A 187 6.39 -9.06 3.92
CA HIS A 187 7.85 -9.10 3.98
C HIS A 187 8.51 -8.76 2.62
N TYR A 188 8.01 -9.31 1.52
CA TYR A 188 8.61 -9.06 0.21
C TYR A 188 8.31 -7.67 -0.36
N HIS A 189 7.14 -7.09 -0.05
CA HIS A 189 6.74 -5.82 -0.64
C HIS A 189 7.13 -4.57 0.17
N ILE A 190 7.20 -4.67 1.49
CA ILE A 190 7.51 -3.50 2.34
C ILE A 190 9.02 -3.37 2.59
N PHE A 191 9.78 -4.46 2.56
CA PHE A 191 11.18 -4.42 2.99
C PHE A 191 12.19 -4.39 1.84
N VAL A 192 11.76 -4.76 0.64
CA VAL A 192 12.64 -4.84 -0.54
C VAL A 192 12.25 -3.75 -1.52
N HIS A 193 13.02 -2.66 -1.53
CA HIS A 193 12.82 -1.56 -2.47
C HIS A 193 13.76 -1.69 -3.65
N LYS A 194 13.21 -1.83 -4.85
CA LYS A 194 13.99 -1.77 -6.10
C LYS A 194 14.33 -0.31 -6.38
N VAL A 195 15.62 -0.01 -6.56
CA VAL A 195 16.04 1.34 -6.94
C VAL A 195 15.68 1.55 -8.42
N PRO A 196 14.91 2.59 -8.77
CA PRO A 196 14.46 2.81 -10.15
C PRO A 196 15.59 3.25 -11.10
N GLY A 197 16.75 3.66 -10.56
CA GLY A 197 17.93 4.05 -11.33
C GLY A 197 18.91 2.89 -11.52
N LEU A 198 19.50 2.80 -12.72
CA LEU A 198 20.66 1.96 -12.97
C LEU A 198 21.88 2.59 -12.28
N ALA A 199 22.58 1.80 -11.48
CA ALA A 199 23.80 2.24 -10.84
C ALA A 199 24.98 2.02 -11.79
N THR A 200 25.93 2.94 -11.82
CA THR A 200 27.14 2.82 -12.65
C THR A 200 28.35 2.57 -11.77
N VAL A 201 29.16 1.57 -12.12
CA VAL A 201 30.45 1.35 -11.47
C VAL A 201 31.40 2.46 -11.92
N THR A 202 31.88 3.25 -10.98
CA THR A 202 32.84 4.33 -11.20
C THR A 202 34.18 4.02 -10.52
N PRO A 203 35.31 4.44 -11.12
CA PRO A 203 36.60 4.29 -10.49
C PRO A 203 36.64 5.05 -9.17
N ALA A 204 37.31 4.48 -8.17
CA ALA A 204 37.55 5.16 -6.91
C ALA A 204 38.74 6.11 -7.03
N GLY A 205 38.63 7.29 -6.42
CA GLY A 205 39.71 8.28 -6.39
C GLY A 205 39.29 9.69 -6.79
N LEU A 206 40.26 10.60 -6.71
CA LEU A 206 40.10 11.99 -7.13
C LEU A 206 40.15 12.06 -8.67
N PRO A 207 39.11 12.56 -9.36
CA PRO A 207 39.17 12.73 -10.80
C PRO A 207 40.11 13.89 -11.17
N LEU A 208 41.10 13.61 -12.01
CA LEU A 208 41.84 14.64 -12.74
C LEU A 208 41.07 14.95 -14.02
N THR A 209 40.46 16.14 -14.06
CA THR A 209 39.61 16.58 -15.16
C THR A 209 40.33 17.60 -16.05
N ALA A 210 39.97 17.64 -17.33
CA ALA A 210 40.46 18.66 -18.24
C ALA A 210 39.79 20.01 -17.91
N PRO A 211 40.53 21.09 -17.60
CA PRO A 211 39.93 22.40 -17.30
C PRO A 211 39.43 23.12 -18.56
N GLU A 212 39.92 22.73 -19.74
CA GLU A 212 39.53 23.31 -21.02
C GLU A 212 39.55 22.26 -22.14
N ALA A 213 39.01 22.63 -23.31
CA ALA A 213 38.98 21.76 -24.47
C ALA A 213 40.37 21.64 -25.10
N GLY A 214 40.76 20.42 -25.48
CA GLY A 214 42.07 20.18 -26.09
C GLY A 214 42.27 18.73 -26.53
N GLN A 215 43.49 18.43 -26.98
CA GLN A 215 43.93 17.09 -27.34
C GLN A 215 45.00 16.60 -26.38
N ILE A 216 44.91 15.35 -25.94
CA ILE A 216 45.90 14.77 -25.04
C ILE A 216 47.20 14.49 -25.81
N ALA A 217 48.29 15.12 -25.39
CA ALA A 217 49.61 14.99 -26.02
C ALA A 217 50.48 13.91 -25.38
N TYR A 218 50.29 13.65 -24.08
CA TYR A 218 51.08 12.71 -23.30
C TYR A 218 50.23 12.12 -22.18
N VAL A 219 50.47 10.86 -21.82
CA VAL A 219 49.84 10.16 -20.70
C VAL A 219 50.85 9.20 -20.07
N ASP A 220 50.92 9.20 -18.75
CA ASP A 220 51.70 8.28 -17.93
C ASP A 220 50.89 7.85 -16.71
N SER A 221 50.49 6.58 -16.69
CA SER A 221 49.72 5.98 -15.58
C SER A 221 50.59 5.53 -14.40
N GLN A 222 51.90 5.69 -14.48
CA GLN A 222 52.86 5.28 -13.44
C GLN A 222 53.70 6.47 -12.95
N ALA A 223 53.23 7.69 -13.20
CA ALA A 223 53.91 8.90 -12.78
C ALA A 223 54.05 8.94 -11.23
N PRO A 224 55.27 9.09 -10.69
CA PRO A 224 55.49 9.23 -9.25
C PRO A 224 54.91 10.56 -8.75
N GLU A 225 54.92 10.77 -7.44
CA GLU A 225 54.50 12.04 -6.83
C GLU A 225 55.21 13.24 -7.48
N GLY A 226 54.44 14.23 -7.93
CA GLY A 226 54.93 15.39 -8.67
C GLY A 226 55.25 15.13 -10.15
N GLY A 227 55.27 13.87 -10.60
CA GLY A 227 55.43 13.48 -12.00
C GLY A 227 54.19 13.81 -12.83
N VAL A 228 54.38 14.05 -14.14
CA VAL A 228 53.29 14.43 -15.05
C VAL A 228 52.47 13.20 -15.44
N VAL A 229 51.18 13.20 -15.09
CA VAL A 229 50.21 12.14 -15.41
C VAL A 229 49.70 12.29 -16.84
N PHE A 230 49.37 13.50 -17.25
CA PHE A 230 49.01 13.77 -18.64
C PHE A 230 49.29 15.22 -19.03
N SER A 231 49.49 15.43 -20.32
CA SER A 231 49.64 16.74 -20.93
C SER A 231 48.49 16.98 -21.90
N LEU A 232 47.83 18.13 -21.77
CA LEU A 232 46.74 18.56 -22.64
C LEU A 232 47.23 19.69 -23.54
N GLN A 233 47.22 19.46 -24.85
CA GLN A 233 47.37 20.52 -25.83
C GLN A 233 46.04 21.25 -25.99
N SER A 234 45.95 22.43 -25.41
CA SER A 234 44.78 23.29 -25.42
C SER A 234 44.42 23.75 -26.84
N ALA A 235 43.12 23.86 -27.11
CA ALA A 235 42.63 24.53 -28.32
C ALA A 235 43.06 26.01 -28.42
N ARG A 236 43.49 26.63 -27.31
CA ARG A 236 44.02 28.00 -27.26
C ARG A 236 45.52 28.10 -27.59
N GLY A 237 46.18 26.98 -27.90
CA GLY A 237 47.56 26.96 -28.38
C GLY A 237 48.64 26.75 -27.31
N GLY A 238 48.27 26.41 -26.06
CA GLY A 238 49.21 26.05 -24.99
C GLY A 238 49.24 24.56 -24.66
N VAL A 239 50.24 24.12 -23.90
CA VAL A 239 50.28 22.77 -23.30
C VAL A 239 50.15 22.89 -21.79
N LEU A 240 49.16 22.22 -21.21
CA LEU A 240 48.92 22.15 -19.78
C LEU A 240 49.37 20.79 -19.26
N ASN A 241 50.21 20.77 -18.23
CA ASN A 241 50.71 19.54 -17.60
C ASN A 241 50.02 19.34 -16.25
N PHE A 242 49.53 18.12 -16.01
CA PHE A 242 48.87 17.74 -14.77
C PHE A 242 49.74 16.72 -14.04
N SER A 243 50.15 17.05 -12.81
CA SER A 243 51.03 16.21 -12.00
C SER A 243 50.26 15.35 -11.01
N ASN A 244 50.85 14.21 -10.62
CA ASN A 244 50.30 13.33 -9.60
C ASN A 244 50.45 13.98 -8.22
N PRO A 245 49.36 14.27 -7.48
CA PRO A 245 49.44 14.93 -6.18
C PRO A 245 49.92 14.02 -5.04
N CYS A 246 50.00 12.70 -5.24
CA CYS A 246 50.47 11.74 -4.25
C CYS A 246 51.28 10.60 -4.90
N ASN A 247 51.97 9.80 -4.09
CA ASN A 247 52.56 8.53 -4.55
C ASN A 247 51.50 7.41 -4.57
N CYS A 248 50.57 7.50 -5.51
CA CYS A 248 49.34 6.73 -5.54
C CYS A 248 49.04 6.24 -6.97
N ASP A 249 48.35 5.10 -7.07
CA ASP A 249 48.05 4.48 -8.36
C ASP A 249 47.09 5.34 -9.20
N ILE A 250 47.40 5.46 -10.49
CA ILE A 250 46.61 6.22 -11.44
C ILE A 250 45.84 5.27 -12.34
N MET A 251 44.51 5.43 -12.39
CA MET A 251 43.65 4.74 -13.34
C MET A 251 43.24 5.67 -14.47
N LEU A 252 43.59 5.33 -15.70
CA LEU A 252 43.17 6.08 -16.89
C LEU A 252 41.72 5.74 -17.27
N THR A 253 40.98 6.75 -17.71
CA THR A 253 39.66 6.56 -18.32
C THR A 253 39.78 6.21 -19.80
N SER A 254 38.67 5.85 -20.46
CA SER A 254 38.62 5.70 -21.92
C SER A 254 39.05 6.97 -22.67
N ASN A 255 38.87 8.14 -22.05
CA ASN A 255 39.27 9.42 -22.61
C ASN A 255 40.75 9.76 -22.34
N GLY A 256 41.44 9.00 -21.48
CA GLY A 256 42.85 9.18 -21.11
C GLY A 256 43.84 8.53 -22.06
N THR A 257 43.62 8.63 -23.37
CA THR A 257 44.52 8.09 -24.39
C THR A 257 45.18 9.21 -25.19
N VAL A 258 46.43 9.01 -25.59
CA VAL A 258 47.17 10.00 -26.40
C VAL A 258 46.44 10.20 -27.72
N GLY A 259 46.23 11.47 -28.09
CA GLY A 259 45.49 11.87 -29.28
C GLY A 259 43.98 12.05 -29.06
N ALA A 260 43.41 11.69 -27.90
CA ALA A 260 42.00 11.89 -27.63
C ALA A 260 41.65 13.39 -27.48
N THR A 261 40.52 13.81 -28.05
CA THR A 261 39.96 15.15 -27.87
C THR A 261 39.02 15.15 -26.67
N VAL A 262 39.19 16.10 -25.76
CA VAL A 262 38.44 16.16 -24.50
C VAL A 262 37.82 17.55 -24.29
N LEU A 263 36.68 17.57 -23.61
CA LEU A 263 35.94 18.79 -23.28
C LEU A 263 36.23 19.24 -21.84
N PRO A 264 35.98 20.52 -21.50
CA PRO A 264 36.11 21.00 -20.13
C PRO A 264 35.26 20.15 -19.16
N GLY A 265 35.82 19.80 -18.01
CA GLY A 265 35.19 18.96 -16.99
C GLY A 265 35.27 17.45 -17.26
N THR A 266 35.81 17.02 -18.40
CA THR A 266 35.93 15.58 -18.71
C THR A 266 36.98 14.93 -17.81
N PRO A 267 36.67 13.86 -17.07
CA PRO A 267 37.66 13.11 -16.29
C PRO A 267 38.58 12.33 -17.22
N ILE A 268 39.89 12.50 -17.04
CA ILE A 268 40.94 11.88 -17.86
C ILE A 268 41.56 10.71 -17.11
N ALA A 269 41.87 10.93 -15.85
CA ALA A 269 42.45 9.94 -14.95
C ALA A 269 41.82 10.05 -13.56
N TYR A 270 41.88 8.97 -12.79
CA TYR A 270 41.49 8.93 -11.39
C TYR A 270 42.70 8.56 -10.55
N VAL A 271 42.93 9.35 -9.51
CA VAL A 271 44.02 9.15 -8.57
C VAL A 271 43.48 8.36 -7.38
N LYS A 272 43.90 7.09 -7.24
CA LYS A 272 43.41 6.19 -6.20
C LYS A 272 44.05 6.57 -4.86
N THR A 273 43.31 7.29 -4.02
CA THR A 273 43.73 7.59 -2.65
C THR A 273 43.44 6.41 -1.73
N GLY A 274 44.48 5.64 -1.40
CA GLY A 274 44.40 4.47 -0.50
C GLY A 274 43.97 3.17 -1.20
N ASP A 275 43.57 2.17 -0.42
CA ASP A 275 43.21 0.84 -0.92
C ASP A 275 41.75 0.72 -1.39
N ALA A 276 41.11 1.85 -1.69
CA ALA A 276 39.70 1.90 -2.06
C ALA A 276 39.46 1.24 -3.43
N GLY A 277 38.69 0.15 -3.44
CA GLY A 277 38.20 -0.49 -4.66
C GLY A 277 37.14 0.36 -5.38
N PRO A 278 36.73 -0.01 -6.61
CA PRO A 278 35.75 0.74 -7.40
C PRO A 278 34.46 1.05 -6.62
N THR A 279 33.87 2.21 -6.86
CA THR A 279 32.66 2.68 -6.17
C THR A 279 31.47 2.70 -7.12
N ILE A 280 30.31 2.27 -6.64
CA ILE A 280 29.06 2.29 -7.40
C ILE A 280 28.33 3.59 -7.09
N LYS A 281 28.07 4.39 -8.13
CA LYS A 281 27.27 5.61 -8.02
C LYS A 281 25.87 5.36 -8.57
N VAL A 282 24.86 5.82 -7.82
CA VAL A 282 23.46 5.68 -8.22
C VAL A 282 22.68 6.94 -7.85
N VAL A 283 21.80 7.36 -8.75
CA VAL A 283 20.81 8.40 -8.47
C VAL A 283 19.54 7.73 -7.99
N MET A 284 19.11 8.03 -6.76
CA MET A 284 17.91 7.47 -6.16
C MET A 284 17.04 8.54 -5.49
N PRO A 285 15.74 8.28 -5.27
CA PRO A 285 14.88 9.15 -4.48
C PRO A 285 15.42 9.36 -3.06
N ASP A 286 15.21 10.55 -2.50
CA ASP A 286 15.70 10.92 -1.16
C ASP A 286 15.18 10.00 -0.04
N ASP A 287 14.01 9.40 -0.20
CA ASP A 287 13.47 8.48 0.79
C ASP A 287 14.32 7.20 0.91
N LEU A 288 14.87 6.71 -0.21
CA LEU A 288 15.76 5.55 -0.21
C LEU A 288 17.16 5.92 0.31
N SER A 289 17.66 7.12 -0.02
CA SER A 289 18.96 7.58 0.50
C SER A 289 18.92 7.79 2.02
N LYS A 290 17.82 8.31 2.55
CA LYS A 290 17.57 8.38 4.00
C LYS A 290 17.55 7.00 4.64
N MET A 291 16.85 6.02 4.06
CA MET A 291 16.84 4.65 4.60
C MET A 291 18.25 4.05 4.70
N LEU A 292 19.09 4.26 3.69
CA LEU A 292 20.48 3.83 3.69
C LEU A 292 21.32 4.52 4.79
N LEU A 293 21.10 5.82 5.03
CA LEU A 293 21.74 6.54 6.15
C LEU A 293 21.28 6.02 7.52
N PHE A 294 20.05 5.53 7.63
CA PHE A 294 19.49 4.96 8.87
C PHE A 294 19.78 3.46 9.06
N GLY A 295 20.68 2.87 8.26
CA GLY A 295 21.16 1.50 8.44
C GLY A 295 20.47 0.44 7.58
N ALA A 296 19.73 0.83 6.53
CA ALA A 296 19.32 -0.12 5.50
C ALA A 296 20.54 -0.67 4.75
N GLU A 297 20.43 -1.92 4.29
CA GLU A 297 21.48 -2.58 3.52
C GLU A 297 21.21 -2.41 2.02
N ALA A 298 22.28 -2.18 1.25
CA ALA A 298 22.23 -2.16 -0.19
C ALA A 298 22.84 -3.44 -0.76
N GLU A 299 22.20 -4.03 -1.75
CA GLU A 299 22.73 -5.16 -2.52
C GLU A 299 22.73 -4.80 -4.01
N ALA A 300 23.88 -4.99 -4.67
CA ALA A 300 23.98 -4.90 -6.12
C ALA A 300 23.80 -6.28 -6.74
N ARG A 301 22.98 -6.36 -7.79
CA ARG A 301 22.86 -7.55 -8.63
C ARG A 301 23.64 -7.33 -9.93
N LEU A 302 24.70 -8.10 -10.11
CA LEU A 302 25.51 -8.09 -11.33
C LEU A 302 24.78 -8.78 -12.48
N PRO A 303 25.13 -8.48 -13.74
CA PRO A 303 24.58 -9.17 -14.92
C PRO A 303 24.76 -10.69 -14.87
N ASP A 304 25.83 -11.15 -14.21
CA ASP A 304 26.16 -12.58 -14.04
C ASP A 304 25.29 -13.28 -12.98
N GLY A 305 24.34 -12.57 -12.38
CA GLY A 305 23.41 -13.10 -11.38
C GLY A 305 23.94 -13.11 -9.94
N GLN A 306 25.21 -12.75 -9.73
CA GLN A 306 25.77 -12.58 -8.38
C GLN A 306 25.20 -11.36 -7.66
N THR A 307 24.97 -11.51 -6.37
CA THR A 307 24.56 -10.43 -5.45
C THR A 307 25.72 -10.04 -4.56
N LEU A 308 26.08 -8.75 -4.57
CA LEU A 308 27.16 -8.20 -3.75
C LEU A 308 26.57 -7.26 -2.69
N PRO A 309 26.88 -7.46 -1.40
CA PRO A 309 26.51 -6.50 -0.35
C PRO A 309 27.32 -5.22 -0.54
N LEU A 310 26.69 -4.06 -0.34
CA LEU A 310 27.30 -2.76 -0.53
C LEU A 310 27.23 -1.91 0.74
N THR A 311 28.29 -1.12 0.95
CA THR A 311 28.39 -0.19 2.08
C THR A 311 28.29 1.25 1.58
N VAL A 312 27.50 2.08 2.26
CA VAL A 312 27.36 3.51 1.95
C VAL A 312 28.65 4.24 2.31
N VAL A 313 29.22 4.95 1.34
CA VAL A 313 30.41 5.81 1.54
C VAL A 313 30.02 7.27 1.65
N ASP A 314 29.16 7.75 0.76
CA ASP A 314 28.78 9.16 0.68
C ASP A 314 27.37 9.32 0.09
N VAL A 315 26.64 10.34 0.53
CA VAL A 315 25.30 10.70 0.05
C VAL A 315 25.26 12.20 -0.18
N LYS A 316 24.99 12.61 -1.42
CA LYS A 316 24.91 14.02 -1.84
C LYS A 316 23.59 14.30 -2.55
N ALA A 317 23.07 15.51 -2.40
CA ALA A 317 21.92 15.95 -3.19
C ALA A 317 22.32 16.08 -4.68
N GLU A 318 21.40 15.73 -5.59
CA GLU A 318 21.61 15.95 -7.02
C GLU A 318 21.49 17.45 -7.35
N GLU A 319 22.59 18.07 -7.78
CA GLU A 319 22.58 19.47 -8.23
C GLU A 319 21.94 19.59 -9.62
N GLY A 320 20.90 20.42 -9.74
CA GLY A 320 20.28 20.78 -11.03
C GLY A 320 19.11 19.91 -11.51
N GLY A 321 18.67 18.92 -10.73
CA GLY A 321 17.47 18.12 -11.03
C GLY A 321 16.18 18.73 -10.44
N SER A 322 15.05 18.66 -11.16
CA SER A 322 13.76 19.20 -10.67
C SER A 322 13.02 18.28 -9.66
N GLY A 323 13.75 17.52 -8.84
CA GLY A 323 13.16 16.58 -7.88
C GLY A 323 14.07 16.26 -6.70
N SER A 324 13.48 15.75 -5.62
CA SER A 324 14.17 15.28 -4.41
C SER A 324 14.92 13.97 -4.68
N ARG A 325 16.08 14.09 -5.32
CA ARG A 325 16.95 12.97 -5.70
C ARG A 325 18.34 13.17 -5.09
N SER A 326 18.92 12.06 -4.67
CA SER A 326 20.24 11.98 -4.06
C SER A 326 21.15 11.09 -4.90
N ILE A 327 22.40 11.52 -5.06
CA ILE A 327 23.51 10.72 -5.58
C ILE A 327 24.13 9.98 -4.39
N VAL A 328 24.03 8.66 -4.39
CA VAL A 328 24.62 7.80 -3.36
C VAL A 328 25.83 7.08 -3.94
N SER A 329 26.97 7.17 -3.24
CA SER A 329 28.19 6.45 -3.55
C SER A 329 28.35 5.25 -2.60
N LEU A 330 28.44 4.06 -3.17
CA LEU A 330 28.51 2.79 -2.48
C LEU A 330 29.85 2.11 -2.76
N SER A 331 30.43 1.43 -1.77
CA SER A 331 31.64 0.61 -1.93
C SER A 331 31.29 -0.87 -1.85
N ALA A 332 31.92 -1.67 -2.72
CA ALA A 332 31.83 -3.12 -2.69
C ALA A 332 32.98 -3.73 -1.86
N PRO A 333 32.83 -4.97 -1.36
CA PRO A 333 33.90 -5.71 -0.70
C PRO A 333 35.16 -5.79 -1.57
N SER A 334 36.33 -5.79 -0.93
CA SER A 334 37.61 -5.84 -1.62
C SER A 334 37.71 -7.07 -2.53
N GLY A 335 38.12 -6.84 -3.78
CA GLY A 335 38.25 -7.89 -4.80
C GLY A 335 36.96 -8.30 -5.52
N ALA A 336 35.80 -7.75 -5.16
CA ALA A 336 34.53 -8.05 -5.82
C ALA A 336 34.28 -7.27 -7.12
N LEU A 337 34.95 -6.12 -7.30
CA LEU A 337 34.89 -5.30 -8.50
C LEU A 337 36.30 -5.06 -9.04
N GLY A 338 36.54 -5.42 -10.30
CA GLY A 338 37.81 -5.20 -10.98
C GLY A 338 37.79 -3.99 -11.91
N ALA A 339 38.94 -3.66 -12.51
CA ALA A 339 39.06 -2.60 -13.51
C ALA A 339 38.16 -2.83 -14.75
N GLY A 340 37.87 -4.09 -15.08
CA GLY A 340 36.98 -4.47 -16.19
C GLY A 340 35.48 -4.28 -15.91
N ASP A 341 35.09 -3.94 -14.68
CA ASP A 341 33.69 -3.70 -14.31
C ASP A 341 33.33 -2.21 -14.31
N ILE A 342 34.33 -1.34 -14.42
CA ILE A 342 34.15 0.11 -14.50
C ILE A 342 33.36 0.47 -15.76
N GLY A 343 32.31 1.29 -15.59
CA GLY A 343 31.39 1.68 -16.66
C GLY A 343 30.23 0.72 -16.90
N LYS A 344 30.21 -0.47 -16.26
CA LYS A 344 29.04 -1.36 -16.31
C LYS A 344 27.89 -0.79 -15.47
N THR A 345 26.67 -1.02 -15.96
CA THR A 345 25.44 -0.72 -15.23
C THR A 345 25.00 -1.92 -14.41
N VAL A 346 24.69 -1.71 -13.13
CA VAL A 346 24.21 -2.75 -12.20
C VAL A 346 22.87 -2.35 -11.59
N ALA A 347 22.01 -3.34 -11.33
CA ALA A 347 20.73 -3.11 -10.67
C ALA A 347 20.92 -3.13 -9.15
N LEU A 348 20.30 -2.19 -8.44
CA LEU A 348 20.46 -2.03 -7.00
C LEU A 348 19.15 -2.33 -6.26
N THR A 349 19.27 -3.07 -5.17
CA THR A 349 18.16 -3.39 -4.27
C THR A 349 18.51 -2.87 -2.89
N VAL A 350 17.60 -2.12 -2.26
CA VAL A 350 17.76 -1.62 -0.89
C VAL A 350 16.82 -2.42 0.01
N THR A 351 17.39 -3.03 1.04
CA THR A 351 16.69 -3.83 2.03
C THR A 351 16.69 -3.09 3.37
N SER A 352 15.52 -2.72 3.86
CA SER A 352 15.42 -1.98 5.13
C SER A 352 15.63 -2.88 6.35
N LYS A 353 16.68 -2.61 7.12
CA LYS A 353 16.92 -3.16 8.46
C LYS A 353 16.95 -1.96 9.43
N PRO A 354 15.84 -1.48 10.05
CA PRO A 354 15.05 -2.28 10.98
C PRO A 354 13.61 -1.76 11.28
N TYR A 355 12.56 -2.47 10.82
CA TYR A 355 11.26 -2.51 11.55
C TYR A 355 11.15 -3.76 12.45
N ALA A 356 12.21 -4.60 12.50
CA ALA A 356 12.30 -5.77 13.37
C ALA A 356 12.15 -5.41 14.87
N ASN A 357 12.58 -4.19 15.27
CA ASN A 357 12.38 -3.68 16.64
C ASN A 357 10.91 -3.36 16.97
N LEU A 358 10.09 -3.05 15.96
CA LEU A 358 8.66 -2.84 16.17
C LEU A 358 7.95 -4.19 16.39
N LEU A 359 8.32 -5.22 15.64
CA LEU A 359 7.78 -6.58 15.79
C LEU A 359 8.21 -7.24 17.11
N THR A 360 9.44 -7.02 17.57
CA THR A 360 9.87 -7.46 18.92
C THR A 360 9.19 -6.67 20.03
N ARG A 361 8.91 -5.37 19.84
CA ARG A 361 8.09 -4.58 20.78
C ARG A 361 6.63 -5.03 20.81
N ILE A 362 6.01 -5.32 19.67
CA ILE A 362 4.64 -5.85 19.60
C ILE A 362 4.60 -7.24 20.26
N ARG A 363 5.62 -8.07 20.09
CA ARG A 363 5.77 -9.35 20.79
C ARG A 363 5.95 -9.18 22.31
N ALA A 364 6.60 -8.10 22.75
CA ALA A 364 6.74 -7.76 24.18
C ALA A 364 5.48 -7.10 24.77
N MET A 365 4.61 -6.53 23.93
CA MET A 365 3.41 -5.79 24.34
C MET A 365 2.13 -6.64 24.30
N LEU A 366 2.18 -7.86 23.76
CA LEU A 366 1.08 -8.83 23.78
C LEU A 366 1.09 -9.65 25.09
N PRO A 367 0.13 -9.45 26.02
CA PRO A 367 -0.01 -10.29 27.20
C PRO A 367 -0.78 -11.57 26.81
N PHE A 368 -0.17 -12.45 26.02
CA PHE A 368 -0.82 -13.70 25.60
C PHE A 368 0.13 -14.91 25.71
N SER A 369 0.51 -15.26 26.95
CA SER A 369 0.77 -16.65 27.35
C SER A 369 1.05 -16.75 28.86
N GLY A 370 0.04 -16.52 29.69
CA GLY A 370 0.13 -16.79 31.15
C GLY A 370 -1.07 -17.53 31.74
N ARG A 371 -2.18 -17.66 31.00
CA ARG A 371 -3.44 -18.21 31.54
C ARG A 371 -3.91 -19.54 30.94
N ALA A 372 -3.19 -20.11 29.98
CA ALA A 372 -3.55 -21.39 29.38
C ALA A 372 -3.01 -22.62 30.16
N GLN A 373 -2.08 -22.43 31.09
CA GLN A 373 -1.52 -23.55 31.88
C GLN A 373 -2.31 -23.86 33.17
N SER A 374 -3.13 -22.95 33.68
CA SER A 374 -3.84 -23.18 34.95
C SER A 374 -5.20 -23.89 34.82
N LEU A 375 -5.66 -24.18 33.61
CA LEU A 375 -6.90 -24.95 33.38
C LEU A 375 -6.66 -26.43 33.07
N SER A 376 -5.45 -26.82 32.63
CA SER A 376 -5.10 -28.24 32.45
C SER A 376 -4.68 -28.93 33.75
N GLN A 377 -4.33 -28.19 34.80
CA GLN A 377 -4.00 -28.75 36.13
C GLN A 377 -5.24 -29.03 37.00
N ARG A 378 -6.39 -28.40 36.72
CA ARG A 378 -7.67 -28.71 37.41
C ARG A 378 -8.43 -29.90 36.81
N ALA A 379 -8.01 -30.42 35.66
CA ALA A 379 -8.61 -31.60 35.03
C ALA A 379 -8.00 -32.93 35.51
N ASN A 380 -6.85 -32.90 36.19
CA ASN A 380 -6.17 -34.10 36.71
C ASN A 380 -6.49 -34.43 38.18
N ASP A 381 -7.23 -33.57 38.90
CA ASP A 381 -7.52 -33.74 40.33
C ASP A 381 -8.97 -34.18 40.63
N TRP A 382 -9.67 -34.81 39.67
CA TRP A 382 -10.98 -35.41 39.94
C TRP A 382 -10.83 -36.89 40.34
N PRO A 383 -11.34 -37.31 41.52
CA PRO A 383 -11.15 -38.67 42.01
C PRO A 383 -12.00 -39.65 41.22
N LEU A 384 -11.36 -40.58 40.53
CA LEU A 384 -12.02 -41.79 40.04
C LEU A 384 -12.25 -42.73 41.22
N ILE A 385 -13.52 -42.89 41.55
CA ILE A 385 -14.09 -43.90 42.42
C ILE A 385 -13.80 -45.29 41.83
N GLY A 386 -13.21 -46.16 42.66
CA GLY A 386 -13.52 -47.60 42.72
C GLY A 386 -12.88 -48.52 41.68
N ASN A 387 -11.92 -49.34 42.13
CA ASN A 387 -11.85 -50.82 42.00
C ASN A 387 -10.50 -51.27 42.59
N ALA A 388 -10.47 -51.82 43.80
CA ALA A 388 -10.67 -53.24 44.10
C ALA A 388 -9.46 -54.14 43.76
N PHE A 389 -8.76 -54.54 44.84
CA PHE A 389 -8.00 -55.79 45.06
C PHE A 389 -6.86 -56.20 44.11
N ALA A 390 -5.65 -56.35 44.65
CA ALA A 390 -5.01 -57.65 44.95
C ALA A 390 -3.48 -57.51 45.09
N GLY A 391 -2.89 -58.25 46.05
CA GLY A 391 -1.44 -58.53 46.14
C GLY A 391 -0.76 -57.96 47.40
N THR A 392 -0.96 -58.50 48.61
CA THR A 392 -0.17 -59.56 49.27
C THR A 392 1.36 -59.39 49.25
N VAL A 393 1.94 -59.24 50.47
CA VAL A 393 3.14 -59.93 51.02
C VAL A 393 4.48 -59.52 50.34
N GLU A 394 5.53 -59.05 51.02
CA GLU A 394 6.46 -59.68 51.99
C GLU A 394 7.46 -58.54 52.40
N GLU A 395 7.65 -58.19 53.67
CA GLU A 395 8.62 -58.74 54.64
C GLU A 395 10.06 -58.19 54.54
N HIS A 396 10.52 -57.65 55.69
CA HIS A 396 11.90 -57.42 56.19
C HIS A 396 12.90 -56.62 55.32
N GLY A 397 13.72 -55.73 55.86
CA GLY A 397 14.05 -55.38 57.24
C GLY A 397 15.48 -54.84 57.25
N GLN A 398 15.68 -53.66 57.84
CA GLN A 398 16.73 -53.31 58.80
C GLN A 398 16.54 -51.87 59.28
#